data_AF-A0A8T3WS77-F1
#
_entry.id   AF-A0A8T3WS77-F1
#
_cell.length_a   1.000
_cell.length_b   1.000
_cell.length_c   1.000
_cell.angle_alpha   90.00
_cell.angle_beta   90.00
_cell.angle_gamma   90.00
#
_symmetry.space_group_name_H-M   'P 1'
#
loop_
_entity.id
_entity.type
_entity.pdbx_description
1 polymer ?
#
loop_
_entity_poly.entity_id
_entity_poly.type
_entity_poly.pdbx_seq_one_letter_code
_entity_poly.pdbx_strand_id
1 'polypeptide(L)'
;MKRQTLKRDLLFPERNVFGLLRDYQSNSLSDSGFLHRAIVVSIDQLGGALEDKPKNPKNSIKARIISDASHSMLNNDDLPVFWPLFPFDTFPLKEGEHVYVIFENEKRDHGLWLTRIPEPFDTDNRNLALGIEKYKLNQPDVKERQVQDLEKDPEPVNVSPEFTVEKVPVFSARIGDRVIEGSNNTIIVLGRDRSSDKNSGQKDQAGSIDIVVGRSTKNDMDLINDKARIYISMNTDVDDNFGITDGTNAKGAVSIAISADEIRIVAKKDMKLIVKGDVLIGEGASEAAVLGDTLKEIISSGPIATLGSIPLPAHPAFINNLSNALSKTVKVKK
;
A
#
# COMPACT_ATOMS: atom_id res chain seq x y z
N MET A 1 -21.26 -9.78 -56.54
CA MET A 1 -20.29 -8.67 -56.35
C MET A 1 -20.19 -8.39 -54.85
N LYS A 2 -18.95 -8.29 -54.34
CA LYS A 2 -18.53 -8.31 -52.93
C LYS A 2 -19.32 -7.39 -51.98
N ARG A 3 -19.51 -7.84 -50.72
CA ARG A 3 -19.32 -6.98 -49.54
C ARG A 3 -18.82 -7.80 -48.34
N GLN A 4 -17.49 -7.87 -48.25
CA GLN A 4 -16.74 -8.07 -47.01
C GLN A 4 -16.85 -6.77 -46.20
N THR A 5 -17.61 -6.74 -45.11
CA THR A 5 -17.66 -5.57 -44.20
C THR A 5 -17.90 -5.93 -42.73
N LEU A 6 -17.55 -7.15 -42.29
CA LEU A 6 -17.84 -7.62 -40.92
C LEU A 6 -16.60 -7.80 -40.02
N LYS A 7 -15.46 -7.18 -40.36
CA LYS A 7 -14.20 -7.37 -39.60
C LYS A 7 -13.47 -6.09 -39.16
N ARG A 8 -14.09 -4.91 -39.24
CA ARG A 8 -13.39 -3.64 -38.96
C ARG A 8 -13.85 -2.86 -37.72
N ASP A 9 -14.95 -3.24 -37.07
CA ASP A 9 -15.51 -2.43 -35.98
C ASP A 9 -14.98 -2.77 -34.58
N LEU A 10 -14.19 -3.83 -34.43
CA LEU A 10 -13.57 -4.23 -33.15
C LEU A 10 -12.29 -3.44 -32.80
N LEU A 11 -11.88 -2.47 -33.61
CA LEU A 11 -10.55 -1.82 -33.50
C LEU A 11 -10.58 -0.34 -33.07
N PHE A 12 -11.75 0.28 -32.88
CA PHE A 12 -11.83 1.70 -32.51
C PHE A 12 -13.01 2.02 -31.56
N PRO A 13 -12.82 1.93 -30.22
CA PRO A 13 -13.88 2.23 -29.23
C PRO A 13 -14.32 3.71 -29.22
N GLU A 14 -13.55 4.63 -29.81
CA GLU A 14 -13.84 6.07 -29.79
C GLU A 14 -15.03 6.50 -30.66
N ARG A 15 -15.45 5.67 -31.63
CA ARG A 15 -16.66 5.96 -32.44
C ARG A 15 -17.98 5.76 -31.68
N ASN A 16 -17.97 5.07 -30.54
CA ASN A 16 -19.18 4.84 -29.74
C ASN A 16 -19.58 6.03 -28.86
N VAL A 17 -18.64 6.93 -28.52
CA VAL A 17 -18.94 8.10 -27.68
C VAL A 17 -19.84 9.12 -28.38
N PHE A 18 -19.69 9.26 -29.70
CA PHE A 18 -20.56 10.15 -30.49
C PHE A 18 -21.91 9.54 -30.83
N GLY A 19 -22.02 8.19 -30.84
CA GLY A 19 -23.31 7.49 -30.90
C GLY A 19 -24.15 7.75 -29.63
N LEU A 20 -23.51 7.73 -28.46
CA LEU A 20 -24.11 8.02 -27.16
C LEU A 20 -24.78 9.40 -27.08
N LEU A 21 -24.15 10.44 -27.65
CA LEU A 21 -24.72 11.79 -27.70
C LEU A 21 -25.91 11.91 -28.65
N ARG A 22 -25.90 11.15 -29.76
CA ARG A 22 -26.97 11.15 -30.75
C ARG A 22 -28.24 10.49 -30.22
N ASP A 23 -28.08 9.40 -29.48
CA ASP A 23 -29.21 8.62 -28.96
C ASP A 23 -29.80 9.23 -27.67
N TYR A 24 -29.02 10.05 -26.95
CA TYR A 24 -29.55 10.94 -25.90
C TYR A 24 -30.52 12.00 -26.46
N GLN A 25 -30.23 12.54 -27.64
CA GLN A 25 -31.09 13.55 -28.27
C GLN A 25 -32.41 12.99 -28.83
N SER A 26 -32.50 11.68 -29.06
CA SER A 26 -33.67 11.05 -29.70
C SER A 26 -34.74 10.58 -28.70
N ASN A 27 -34.57 10.78 -27.39
CA ASN A 27 -35.52 10.38 -26.34
C ASN A 27 -35.92 8.89 -26.39
N SER A 28 -35.09 8.05 -27.01
CA SER A 28 -35.29 6.60 -27.19
C SER A 28 -34.64 5.77 -26.07
N LEU A 29 -34.62 6.29 -24.84
CA LEU A 29 -33.89 5.70 -23.70
C LEU A 29 -34.71 4.75 -22.82
N SER A 30 -35.95 4.40 -23.20
CA SER A 30 -36.82 3.62 -22.29
C SER A 30 -36.53 2.12 -22.23
N ASP A 31 -35.71 1.55 -23.11
CA ASP A 31 -35.40 0.11 -23.11
C ASP A 31 -33.92 -0.26 -23.39
N SER A 32 -33.07 0.71 -23.76
CA SER A 32 -31.65 0.48 -24.08
C SER A 32 -30.74 0.95 -22.95
N GLY A 33 -30.98 0.43 -21.74
CA GLY A 33 -30.09 0.67 -20.60
C GLY A 33 -28.74 0.00 -20.81
N PHE A 34 -27.82 0.64 -21.54
CA PHE A 34 -26.49 0.09 -21.83
C PHE A 34 -25.63 -0.06 -20.57
N LEU A 35 -25.88 0.76 -19.54
CA LEU A 35 -25.17 0.72 -18.27
C LEU A 35 -26.04 0.02 -17.23
N HIS A 36 -25.54 -1.08 -16.69
CA HIS A 36 -26.21 -1.86 -15.66
C HIS A 36 -25.46 -1.76 -14.34
N ARG A 37 -26.23 -1.86 -13.27
CA ARG A 37 -25.68 -2.01 -11.92
C ARG A 37 -25.56 -3.49 -11.60
N ALA A 38 -24.39 -3.92 -11.15
CA ALA A 38 -24.14 -5.31 -10.78
C ALA A 38 -23.51 -5.43 -9.38
N ILE A 39 -23.75 -6.56 -8.72
CA ILE A 39 -23.05 -6.98 -7.50
C ILE A 39 -21.99 -7.99 -7.89
N VAL A 40 -20.75 -7.76 -7.46
CA VAL A 40 -19.64 -8.67 -7.67
C VAL A 40 -19.86 -9.94 -6.86
N VAL A 41 -19.86 -11.09 -7.52
CA VAL A 41 -20.04 -12.40 -6.86
C VAL A 41 -18.71 -13.11 -6.72
N SER A 42 -17.86 -13.06 -7.74
CA SER A 42 -16.49 -13.58 -7.66
C SER A 42 -15.54 -12.76 -8.51
N ILE A 43 -14.26 -12.82 -8.18
CA ILE A 43 -13.20 -12.04 -8.83
C ILE A 43 -12.06 -12.97 -9.21
N ASP A 44 -11.60 -12.85 -10.45
CA ASP A 44 -10.35 -13.45 -10.87
C ASP A 44 -9.23 -12.41 -10.95
N GLN A 45 -8.42 -12.41 -9.89
CA GLN A 45 -7.30 -11.49 -9.72
C GLN A 45 -6.12 -11.80 -10.67
N LEU A 46 -5.97 -13.06 -11.10
CA LEU A 46 -4.80 -13.53 -11.86
C LEU A 46 -5.08 -13.62 -13.37
N GLY A 47 -6.33 -13.79 -13.75
CA GLY A 47 -6.79 -13.98 -15.13
C GLY A 47 -6.82 -15.46 -15.54
N GLY A 48 -7.84 -15.83 -16.33
CA GLY A 48 -8.04 -17.15 -16.90
C GLY A 48 -8.72 -18.19 -16.00
N ALA A 49 -9.30 -17.80 -14.86
CA ALA A 49 -10.01 -18.67 -13.93
C ALA A 49 -11.54 -18.66 -14.11
N LEU A 50 -12.12 -17.61 -14.71
CA LEU A 50 -13.58 -17.52 -14.88
C LEU A 50 -14.07 -18.16 -16.18
N GLU A 51 -13.26 -18.08 -17.24
CA GLU A 51 -13.57 -18.66 -18.54
C GLU A 51 -12.35 -19.36 -19.13
N ASP A 52 -12.58 -20.54 -19.71
CA ASP A 52 -11.49 -21.35 -20.28
C ASP A 52 -10.86 -20.68 -21.51
N LYS A 53 -11.67 -20.10 -22.42
CA LYS A 53 -11.23 -19.50 -23.69
C LYS A 53 -12.22 -18.45 -24.25
N PRO A 54 -11.78 -17.22 -24.61
CA PRO A 54 -10.44 -16.67 -24.33
C PRO A 54 -10.23 -16.52 -22.82
N LYS A 55 -8.99 -16.73 -22.37
CA LYS A 55 -8.67 -16.51 -20.96
C LYS A 55 -8.98 -15.07 -20.60
N ASN A 56 -9.80 -14.89 -19.58
CA ASN A 56 -10.17 -13.57 -19.10
C ASN A 56 -8.92 -12.83 -18.54
N PRO A 57 -8.81 -11.51 -18.73
CA PRO A 57 -7.73 -10.70 -18.17
C PRO A 57 -7.80 -10.65 -16.64
N LYS A 58 -6.71 -10.17 -16.03
CA LYS A 58 -6.65 -9.89 -14.58
C LYS A 58 -7.79 -8.98 -14.16
N ASN A 59 -8.30 -9.20 -12.96
CA ASN A 59 -9.41 -8.45 -12.35
C ASN A 59 -10.73 -8.51 -13.15
N SER A 60 -10.94 -9.62 -13.85
CA SER A 60 -12.28 -9.93 -14.37
C SER A 60 -13.19 -10.38 -13.23
N ILE A 61 -14.49 -10.19 -13.39
CA ILE A 61 -15.48 -10.46 -12.35
C ILE A 61 -16.63 -11.29 -12.91
N LYS A 62 -17.24 -12.14 -12.08
CA LYS A 62 -18.64 -12.55 -12.27
C LYS A 62 -19.51 -11.65 -11.44
N ALA A 63 -20.54 -11.09 -12.06
CA ALA A 63 -21.41 -10.16 -11.36
C ALA A 63 -22.89 -10.38 -11.69
N ARG A 64 -23.73 -10.17 -10.67
CA ARG A 64 -25.18 -10.31 -10.77
C ARG A 64 -25.80 -8.95 -11.04
N ILE A 65 -26.54 -8.83 -12.14
CA ILE A 65 -27.25 -7.59 -12.47
C ILE A 65 -28.41 -7.38 -11.49
N ILE A 66 -28.42 -6.23 -10.81
CA ILE A 66 -29.47 -5.90 -9.82
C ILE A 66 -30.73 -5.40 -10.53
N SER A 67 -30.57 -4.67 -11.62
CA SER A 67 -31.68 -4.05 -12.35
C SER A 67 -32.53 -5.05 -13.14
N ASP A 68 -32.10 -6.31 -13.22
CA ASP A 68 -32.74 -7.32 -14.05
C ASP A 68 -33.16 -8.52 -13.20
N ALA A 69 -34.48 -8.67 -13.00
CA ALA A 69 -35.05 -9.73 -12.20
C ALA A 69 -34.81 -11.14 -12.77
N SER A 70 -34.44 -11.27 -14.05
CA SER A 70 -34.04 -12.57 -14.60
C SER A 70 -32.69 -13.04 -14.04
N HIS A 71 -31.79 -12.10 -13.77
CA HIS A 71 -30.45 -12.39 -13.25
C HIS A 71 -30.46 -12.69 -11.75
N SER A 72 -31.51 -12.39 -11.00
CA SER A 72 -31.60 -12.77 -9.58
C SER A 72 -31.81 -14.28 -9.39
N MET A 73 -32.34 -14.96 -10.41
CA MET A 73 -32.67 -16.40 -10.35
C MET A 73 -31.56 -17.31 -10.88
N LEU A 74 -30.51 -16.74 -11.46
CA LEU A 74 -29.37 -17.50 -11.99
C LEU A 74 -28.48 -18.06 -10.87
N ASN A 75 -27.94 -19.26 -11.07
CA ASN A 75 -26.86 -19.77 -10.22
C ASN A 75 -25.60 -18.93 -10.42
N ASN A 76 -24.70 -18.94 -9.43
CA ASN A 76 -23.45 -18.17 -9.51
C ASN A 76 -22.56 -18.58 -10.69
N ASP A 77 -22.64 -19.85 -11.11
CA ASP A 77 -21.87 -20.36 -12.25
C ASP A 77 -22.35 -19.79 -13.59
N ASP A 78 -23.64 -19.49 -13.70
CA ASP A 78 -24.33 -19.00 -14.90
C ASP A 78 -24.29 -17.46 -15.01
N LEU A 79 -23.62 -16.77 -14.09
CA LEU A 79 -23.53 -15.32 -14.11
C LEU A 79 -22.61 -14.82 -15.22
N PRO A 80 -22.94 -13.67 -15.84
CA PRO A 80 -22.10 -13.08 -16.86
C PRO A 80 -20.74 -12.66 -16.30
N VAL A 81 -19.73 -12.76 -17.17
CA VAL A 81 -18.36 -12.36 -16.89
C VAL A 81 -18.11 -10.98 -17.45
N PHE A 82 -17.50 -10.12 -16.65
CA PHE A 82 -17.13 -8.77 -17.03
C PHE A 82 -15.63 -8.57 -16.93
N TRP A 83 -15.01 -8.14 -18.02
CA TRP A 83 -13.60 -7.75 -18.04
C TRP A 83 -13.43 -6.30 -17.58
N PRO A 84 -12.30 -5.92 -17.00
CA PRO A 84 -12.06 -4.52 -16.68
C PRO A 84 -11.90 -3.70 -17.95
N LEU A 85 -12.60 -2.57 -18.01
CA LEU A 85 -12.41 -1.60 -19.09
C LEU A 85 -10.97 -1.07 -19.14
N PHE A 86 -10.29 -0.98 -17.98
CA PHE A 86 -8.92 -0.49 -17.83
C PHE A 86 -8.01 -1.53 -17.17
N PRO A 87 -7.36 -2.43 -17.94
CA PRO A 87 -6.67 -3.60 -17.39
C PRO A 87 -5.42 -3.28 -16.53
N PHE A 88 -4.86 -2.06 -16.62
CA PHE A 88 -3.62 -1.70 -15.94
C PHE A 88 -3.83 -0.97 -14.60
N ASP A 89 -4.97 -0.31 -14.41
CA ASP A 89 -5.29 0.55 -13.25
C ASP A 89 -6.64 0.15 -12.62
N THR A 90 -6.81 -1.14 -12.39
CA THR A 90 -8.01 -1.63 -11.71
C THR A 90 -7.87 -1.48 -10.21
N PHE A 91 -8.75 -0.71 -9.61
CA PHE A 91 -8.89 -0.63 -8.16
C PHE A 91 -9.16 -2.04 -7.58
N PRO A 92 -8.61 -2.36 -6.40
CA PRO A 92 -8.93 -3.61 -5.73
C PRO A 92 -10.44 -3.67 -5.49
N LEU A 93 -11.06 -4.70 -6.05
CA LEU A 93 -12.49 -4.96 -5.93
C LEU A 93 -12.69 -6.11 -4.94
N LYS A 94 -13.81 -6.12 -4.23
CA LYS A 94 -14.18 -7.21 -3.31
C LYS A 94 -15.51 -7.83 -3.73
N GLU A 95 -15.72 -9.10 -3.37
CA GLU A 95 -17.02 -9.75 -3.50
C GLU A 95 -18.05 -9.01 -2.65
N GLY A 96 -19.28 -8.86 -3.17
CA GLY A 96 -20.34 -8.06 -2.57
C GLY A 96 -20.31 -6.56 -2.93
N GLU A 97 -19.26 -6.05 -3.58
CA GLU A 97 -19.23 -4.65 -4.03
C GLU A 97 -20.14 -4.42 -5.23
N HIS A 98 -20.61 -3.18 -5.37
CA HIS A 98 -21.43 -2.78 -6.51
C HIS A 98 -20.61 -2.06 -7.57
N VAL A 99 -20.80 -2.44 -8.82
CA VAL A 99 -20.09 -1.88 -9.97
C VAL A 99 -21.06 -1.49 -11.09
N TYR A 100 -20.60 -0.61 -11.97
CA TYR A 100 -21.22 -0.38 -13.25
C TYR A 100 -20.63 -1.31 -14.31
N VAL A 101 -21.50 -1.96 -15.08
CA VAL A 101 -21.14 -2.88 -16.15
C VAL A 101 -21.89 -2.54 -17.44
N ILE A 102 -21.31 -2.91 -18.58
CA ILE A 102 -21.90 -2.78 -19.91
C ILE A 102 -21.76 -4.13 -20.61
N PHE A 103 -22.82 -4.64 -21.21
CA PHE A 103 -22.76 -5.85 -22.03
C PHE A 103 -22.19 -5.54 -23.41
N GLU A 104 -21.28 -6.40 -23.89
CA GLU A 104 -20.73 -6.27 -25.24
C GLU A 104 -21.57 -6.99 -26.30
N ASN A 105 -22.50 -7.84 -25.87
CA ASN A 105 -23.33 -8.63 -26.77
C ASN A 105 -24.81 -8.66 -26.35
N GLU A 106 -25.66 -9.03 -27.32
CA GLU A 106 -27.11 -9.13 -27.13
C GLU A 106 -27.52 -10.27 -26.19
N LYS A 107 -26.67 -11.31 -26.06
CA LYS A 107 -26.91 -12.46 -25.19
C LYS A 107 -26.73 -12.14 -23.71
N ARG A 108 -26.03 -11.05 -23.40
CA ARG A 108 -25.72 -10.61 -22.03
C ARG A 108 -24.97 -11.66 -21.21
N ASP A 109 -24.15 -12.48 -21.85
CA ASP A 109 -23.27 -13.44 -21.18
C ASP A 109 -21.88 -12.84 -20.90
N HIS A 110 -21.51 -11.76 -21.60
CA HIS A 110 -20.22 -11.12 -21.51
C HIS A 110 -20.28 -9.58 -21.56
N GLY A 111 -19.38 -8.92 -20.85
CA GLY A 111 -19.28 -7.46 -20.90
C GLY A 111 -18.00 -6.87 -20.31
N LEU A 112 -18.05 -5.55 -20.08
CA LEU A 112 -16.99 -4.78 -19.44
C LEU A 112 -17.52 -4.17 -18.14
N TRP A 113 -16.73 -4.20 -17.08
CA TRP A 113 -16.98 -3.41 -15.87
C TRP A 113 -16.14 -2.14 -15.90
N LEU A 114 -16.74 -1.03 -15.46
CA LEU A 114 -16.19 0.30 -15.64
C LEU A 114 -15.56 0.84 -14.36
N THR A 115 -16.36 0.91 -13.31
CA THR A 115 -15.97 1.48 -12.03
C THR A 115 -16.89 0.97 -10.93
N ARG A 116 -16.40 1.03 -9.69
CA ARG A 116 -17.25 1.02 -8.50
C ARG A 116 -18.24 2.17 -8.56
N ILE A 117 -19.39 1.97 -7.93
CA ILE A 117 -20.38 3.04 -7.79
C ILE A 117 -19.80 4.06 -6.80
N PRO A 118 -19.62 5.33 -7.21
CA PRO A 118 -19.12 6.34 -6.31
C PRO A 118 -20.12 6.54 -5.17
N GLU A 119 -19.62 6.52 -3.95
CA GLU A 119 -20.41 6.78 -2.75
C GLU A 119 -20.11 8.19 -2.22
N PRO A 120 -20.98 8.76 -1.36
CA PRO A 120 -20.65 9.97 -0.62
C PRO A 120 -19.29 9.86 0.08
N PHE A 121 -18.51 10.95 0.09
CA PHE A 121 -17.10 10.98 0.51
C PHE A 121 -16.82 10.38 1.89
N ASP A 122 -17.79 10.45 2.81
CA ASP A 122 -17.72 9.91 4.17
C ASP A 122 -17.89 8.38 4.24
N THR A 123 -18.39 7.75 3.18
CA THR A 123 -18.71 6.31 3.13
C THR A 123 -17.89 5.53 2.10
N ASP A 124 -17.27 6.20 1.13
CA ASP A 124 -16.37 5.60 0.14
C ASP A 124 -14.98 5.30 0.75
N ASN A 125 -14.98 4.41 1.75
CA ASN A 125 -13.77 3.90 2.37
C ASN A 125 -13.37 2.59 1.68
N ARG A 126 -12.16 2.52 1.13
CA ARG A 126 -11.60 1.33 0.46
C ARG A 126 -11.61 0.07 1.35
N ASN A 127 -11.71 0.24 2.66
CA ASN A 127 -11.73 -0.87 3.62
C ASN A 127 -13.14 -1.30 4.06
N LEU A 128 -14.19 -0.49 3.85
CA LEU A 128 -15.57 -0.90 4.15
C LEU A 128 -16.12 -1.70 2.96
N ALA A 129 -16.10 -3.04 3.08
CA ALA A 129 -16.48 -3.96 2.01
C ALA A 129 -18.00 -4.21 1.86
N LEU A 130 -18.87 -3.54 2.61
CA LEU A 130 -20.29 -3.92 2.67
C LEU A 130 -21.20 -2.89 2.00
N GLY A 131 -21.48 -3.09 0.71
CA GLY A 131 -22.61 -2.47 0.03
C GLY A 131 -23.98 -2.95 0.57
N ILE A 132 -24.01 -4.08 1.28
CA ILE A 132 -25.23 -4.73 1.77
C ILE A 132 -25.85 -3.98 2.96
N GLU A 133 -25.06 -3.37 3.86
CA GLU A 133 -25.61 -2.71 5.05
C GLU A 133 -26.35 -1.39 4.74
N LYS A 134 -26.08 -0.77 3.59
CA LYS A 134 -26.49 0.61 3.30
C LYS A 134 -27.90 0.75 2.71
N TYR A 135 -28.52 -0.32 2.20
CA TYR A 135 -29.91 -0.29 1.71
C TYR A 135 -30.97 -0.42 2.81
N LYS A 136 -30.55 -0.65 4.06
CA LYS A 136 -31.45 -0.66 5.22
C LYS A 136 -31.84 0.74 5.70
N LEU A 137 -31.16 1.80 5.25
CA LEU A 137 -31.34 3.15 5.81
C LEU A 137 -32.51 3.97 5.23
N ASN A 138 -33.14 3.55 4.12
CA ASN A 138 -34.14 4.37 3.41
C ASN A 138 -35.50 3.69 3.15
N GLN A 139 -35.86 2.60 3.84
CA GLN A 139 -37.23 2.08 3.78
C GLN A 139 -37.98 2.43 5.07
N PRO A 140 -39.10 3.21 5.01
CA PRO A 140 -39.85 3.56 6.21
C PRO A 140 -40.64 2.40 6.84
N ASP A 141 -40.74 1.22 6.21
CA ASP A 141 -41.66 0.16 6.67
C ASP A 141 -41.19 -1.26 6.31
N VAL A 142 -39.94 -1.63 6.63
CA VAL A 142 -39.60 -3.07 6.69
C VAL A 142 -40.02 -3.60 8.06
N LYS A 143 -41.23 -4.18 8.11
CA LYS A 143 -41.76 -4.86 9.29
C LYS A 143 -40.70 -5.80 9.88
N GLU A 144 -40.54 -5.70 11.20
CA GLU A 144 -39.58 -6.38 12.10
C GLU A 144 -39.40 -7.91 11.93
N ARG A 145 -40.15 -8.57 11.03
CA ARG A 145 -40.09 -10.03 10.83
C ARG A 145 -38.86 -10.54 10.09
N GLN A 146 -38.07 -9.68 9.46
CA GLN A 146 -36.77 -10.08 8.85
C GLN A 146 -35.55 -9.61 9.65
N VAL A 147 -35.74 -8.92 10.77
CA VAL A 147 -34.63 -8.54 11.68
C VAL A 147 -34.22 -9.70 12.58
N GLN A 148 -35.09 -10.71 12.75
CA GLN A 148 -34.80 -11.88 13.61
C GLN A 148 -33.75 -12.85 13.08
N ASP A 149 -33.30 -12.74 11.82
CA ASP A 149 -32.22 -13.60 11.29
C ASP A 149 -30.84 -12.93 11.28
N LEU A 150 -30.73 -11.67 11.76
CA LEU A 150 -29.45 -10.95 11.87
C LEU A 150 -28.89 -10.91 13.30
N GLU A 151 -29.64 -11.43 14.28
CA GLU A 151 -29.10 -11.74 15.62
C GLU A 151 -28.34 -13.07 15.64
N LYS A 152 -28.45 -13.88 14.58
CA LYS A 152 -27.49 -14.97 14.39
C LYS A 152 -26.19 -14.35 13.92
N ASP A 153 -25.15 -14.54 14.72
CA ASP A 153 -23.77 -14.26 14.32
C ASP A 153 -23.60 -14.68 12.86
N PRO A 154 -23.11 -13.77 11.98
CA PRO A 154 -22.95 -14.11 10.58
C PRO A 154 -22.16 -15.41 10.52
N GLU A 155 -22.70 -16.42 9.82
CA GLU A 155 -21.95 -17.65 9.62
C GLU A 155 -20.57 -17.25 9.11
N PRO A 156 -19.49 -17.70 9.78
CA PRO A 156 -18.15 -17.23 9.46
C PRO A 156 -17.94 -17.50 7.98
N VAL A 157 -17.87 -16.42 7.20
CA VAL A 157 -17.49 -16.49 5.80
C VAL A 157 -16.18 -17.26 5.81
N ASN A 158 -16.18 -18.41 5.13
CA ASN A 158 -15.04 -19.31 5.11
C ASN A 158 -13.94 -18.63 4.31
N VAL A 159 -13.23 -17.70 4.97
CA VAL A 159 -12.05 -17.03 4.46
C VAL A 159 -11.07 -18.11 4.10
N SER A 160 -10.40 -17.96 2.95
CA SER A 160 -9.36 -18.91 2.56
C SER A 160 -8.40 -19.10 3.74
N PRO A 161 -7.90 -20.32 4.00
CA PRO A 161 -6.99 -20.58 5.11
C PRO A 161 -5.69 -19.77 5.04
N GLU A 162 -5.44 -19.07 3.93
CA GLU A 162 -4.32 -18.18 3.69
C GLU A 162 -4.54 -16.75 4.23
N PHE A 163 -5.79 -16.34 4.49
CA PHE A 163 -6.11 -15.00 4.98
C PHE A 163 -6.33 -15.00 6.50
N THR A 164 -5.42 -14.35 7.22
CA THR A 164 -5.59 -14.10 8.66
C THR A 164 -6.19 -12.72 8.86
N VAL A 165 -7.36 -12.65 9.48
CA VAL A 165 -8.02 -11.38 9.80
C VAL A 165 -7.20 -10.65 10.86
N GLU A 166 -6.78 -9.43 10.57
CA GLU A 166 -6.16 -8.55 11.54
C GLU A 166 -6.89 -7.21 11.66
N LYS A 167 -6.69 -6.54 12.81
CA LYS A 167 -7.28 -5.22 13.04
C LYS A 167 -6.47 -4.16 12.30
N VAL A 168 -7.07 -3.58 11.27
CA VAL A 168 -6.47 -2.47 10.51
C VAL A 168 -6.98 -1.13 11.05
N PRO A 169 -6.10 -0.24 11.55
CA PRO A 169 -6.51 1.09 11.98
C PRO A 169 -7.02 1.92 10.81
N VAL A 170 -8.12 2.65 11.00
CA VAL A 170 -8.63 3.59 9.99
C VAL A 170 -7.55 4.65 9.71
N PHE A 171 -7.47 5.15 8.48
CA PHE A 171 -6.59 6.26 8.12
C PHE A 171 -7.41 7.43 7.57
N SER A 172 -7.20 8.63 8.09
CA SER A 172 -7.88 9.84 7.60
C SER A 172 -7.03 10.55 6.56
N ALA A 173 -7.32 10.33 5.27
CA ALA A 173 -6.62 10.98 4.16
C ALA A 173 -7.00 12.46 4.01
N ARG A 174 -6.04 13.32 3.63
CA ARG A 174 -6.31 14.71 3.24
C ARG A 174 -6.77 14.79 1.79
N ILE A 175 -7.41 15.91 1.45
CA ILE A 175 -7.64 16.27 0.06
C ILE A 175 -6.29 16.42 -0.65
N GLY A 176 -6.07 15.62 -1.68
CA GLY A 176 -4.83 15.58 -2.45
C GLY A 176 -3.84 14.50 -2.04
N ASP A 177 -4.05 13.81 -0.91
CA ASP A 177 -3.26 12.64 -0.56
C ASP A 177 -3.67 11.45 -1.45
N ARG A 178 -2.68 10.69 -1.93
CA ARG A 178 -2.89 9.40 -2.58
C ARG A 178 -2.46 8.31 -1.61
N VAL A 179 -3.43 7.52 -1.18
CA VAL A 179 -3.25 6.43 -0.23
C VAL A 179 -3.39 5.09 -0.95
N ILE A 180 -2.51 4.15 -0.65
CA ILE A 180 -2.58 2.76 -1.08
C ILE A 180 -2.51 1.92 0.19
N GLU A 181 -3.59 1.22 0.52
CA GLU A 181 -3.69 0.42 1.74
C GLU A 181 -3.81 -1.06 1.37
N GLY A 182 -3.08 -1.90 2.08
CA GLY A 182 -3.16 -3.35 1.93
C GLY A 182 -4.38 -3.94 2.65
N SER A 183 -4.65 -5.22 2.41
CA SER A 183 -5.64 -5.96 3.22
C SER A 183 -5.15 -6.23 4.65
N ASN A 184 -3.83 -6.11 4.85
CA ASN A 184 -3.13 -6.19 6.10
C ASN A 184 -2.80 -4.77 6.62
N ASN A 185 -2.34 -4.65 7.86
CA ASN A 185 -1.98 -3.40 8.55
C ASN A 185 -0.73 -2.75 7.92
N THR A 186 -0.91 -2.26 6.69
CA THR A 186 0.13 -1.77 5.77
C THR A 186 -0.44 -0.64 4.92
N ILE A 187 0.31 0.44 4.74
CA ILE A 187 -0.14 1.61 4.00
C ILE A 187 1.04 2.33 3.33
N ILE A 188 0.78 2.90 2.15
CA ILE A 188 1.66 3.85 1.48
C ILE A 188 0.87 5.14 1.28
N VAL A 189 1.42 6.25 1.73
CA VAL A 189 0.82 7.59 1.63
C VAL A 189 1.74 8.47 0.79
N LEU A 190 1.21 9.02 -0.29
CA LEU A 190 1.84 10.06 -1.09
C LEU A 190 1.06 11.34 -0.84
N GLY A 191 1.68 12.33 -0.20
CA GLY A 191 0.93 13.48 0.24
C GLY A 191 1.82 14.58 0.79
N ARG A 192 1.31 15.29 1.80
CA ARG A 192 2.09 16.30 2.52
C ARG A 192 2.50 15.82 3.90
N ASP A 193 3.58 16.38 4.41
CA ASP A 193 4.11 16.17 5.76
C ASP A 193 2.98 16.18 6.80
N ARG A 194 2.98 15.15 7.64
CA ARG A 194 2.03 14.95 8.74
C ARG A 194 2.68 14.07 9.78
N SER A 195 2.77 14.57 11.01
CA SER A 195 3.39 13.84 12.12
C SER A 195 2.38 13.14 13.02
N SER A 196 1.10 13.50 12.89
CA SER A 196 0.02 12.90 13.65
C SER A 196 -1.28 12.92 12.84
N ASP A 197 -2.10 13.94 13.04
CA ASP A 197 -3.42 14.06 12.44
C ASP A 197 -3.41 14.70 11.04
N LYS A 198 -4.61 14.75 10.44
CA LYS A 198 -4.84 15.37 9.13
C LYS A 198 -4.55 16.89 9.05
N ASN A 199 -4.26 17.57 10.16
CA ASN A 199 -3.96 19.00 10.18
C ASN A 199 -2.51 19.31 10.59
N SER A 200 -1.78 18.31 11.09
CA SER A 200 -0.40 18.39 11.56
C SER A 200 0.65 18.54 10.44
N GLY A 201 1.91 18.74 10.82
CA GLY A 201 3.03 18.78 9.89
C GLY A 201 3.14 20.08 9.08
N GLN A 202 4.17 20.13 8.26
CA GLN A 202 4.51 21.27 7.43
C GLN A 202 3.60 21.36 6.20
N LYS A 203 3.30 22.59 5.76
CA LYS A 203 2.34 22.83 4.66
C LYS A 203 3.01 23.22 3.35
N ASP A 204 4.08 24.00 3.44
CA ASP A 204 4.75 24.60 2.29
C ASP A 204 5.93 23.75 1.85
N GLN A 205 5.94 23.38 0.56
CA GLN A 205 6.94 22.50 -0.05
C GLN A 205 7.16 21.21 0.72
N ALA A 206 6.12 20.70 1.36
CA ALA A 206 6.17 19.59 2.30
C ALA A 206 5.74 18.27 1.66
N GLY A 207 6.12 18.04 0.39
CA GLY A 207 5.84 16.77 -0.27
C GLY A 207 6.45 15.61 0.51
N SER A 208 5.68 14.54 0.73
CA SER A 208 6.09 13.40 1.53
C SER A 208 5.65 12.07 0.94
N ILE A 209 6.45 11.05 1.20
CA ILE A 209 6.17 9.65 0.94
C ILE A 209 6.32 8.93 2.28
N ASP A 210 5.27 8.25 2.71
CA ASP A 210 5.29 7.47 3.94
C ASP A 210 4.89 6.02 3.64
N ILE A 211 5.74 5.09 4.04
CA ILE A 211 5.53 3.65 3.92
C ILE A 211 5.51 3.09 5.33
N VAL A 212 4.37 2.56 5.75
CA VAL A 212 4.17 2.12 7.13
C VAL A 212 3.61 0.71 7.16
N VAL A 213 4.16 -0.10 8.07
CA VAL A 213 3.67 -1.45 8.38
C VAL A 213 3.53 -1.61 9.90
N GLY A 214 2.48 -2.32 10.32
CA GLY A 214 2.17 -2.50 11.73
C GLY A 214 1.84 -1.19 12.43
N ARG A 215 0.84 -0.45 11.93
CA ARG A 215 0.39 0.80 12.54
C ARG A 215 -0.18 0.55 13.93
N SER A 216 0.05 1.50 14.82
CA SER A 216 -0.55 1.52 16.16
C SER A 216 -2.08 1.66 16.09
N THR A 217 -2.78 1.45 17.20
CA THR A 217 -4.26 1.51 17.24
C THR A 217 -4.86 2.90 17.05
N LYS A 218 -4.05 3.94 16.79
CA LYS A 218 -4.56 5.27 16.47
C LYS A 218 -5.11 5.31 15.04
N ASN A 219 -6.20 6.06 14.86
CA ASN A 219 -6.86 6.26 13.56
C ASN A 219 -6.06 7.13 12.56
N ASP A 220 -4.84 7.52 12.91
CA ASP A 220 -3.99 8.39 12.10
C ASP A 220 -2.54 7.90 12.19
N MET A 221 -1.58 8.72 11.79
CA MET A 221 -0.18 8.33 11.81
C MET A 221 0.39 8.49 13.22
N ASP A 222 1.26 7.56 13.62
CA ASP A 222 1.99 7.66 14.87
C ASP A 222 3.46 7.32 14.62
N LEU A 223 4.24 8.36 14.32
CA LEU A 223 5.65 8.21 13.92
C LEU A 223 6.51 7.54 15.00
N ILE A 224 6.06 7.56 16.26
CA ILE A 224 6.78 7.01 17.40
C ILE A 224 6.37 5.56 17.68
N ASN A 225 5.07 5.26 17.61
CA ASN A 225 4.54 3.95 18.05
C ASN A 225 4.29 2.95 16.92
N ASP A 226 4.37 3.38 15.65
CA ASP A 226 4.25 2.47 14.52
C ASP A 226 5.45 1.50 14.47
N LYS A 227 5.20 0.22 14.12
CA LYS A 227 6.20 -0.84 14.24
C LYS A 227 7.38 -0.72 13.28
N ALA A 228 7.10 -0.42 12.02
CA ALA A 228 8.16 -0.12 11.06
C ALA A 228 7.69 0.87 9.98
N ARG A 229 8.63 1.71 9.56
CA ARG A 229 8.35 2.92 8.78
C ARG A 229 9.56 3.33 7.95
N ILE A 230 9.30 3.75 6.72
CA ILE A 230 10.20 4.58 5.91
C ILE A 230 9.46 5.87 5.61
N TYR A 231 9.98 6.97 6.14
CA TYR A 231 9.41 8.29 5.99
C TYR A 231 10.34 9.19 5.20
N ILE A 232 9.84 9.81 4.14
CA ILE A 232 10.56 10.76 3.30
C ILE A 232 9.75 12.03 3.25
N SER A 233 10.33 13.16 3.61
CA SER A 233 9.65 14.45 3.55
C SER A 233 10.60 15.55 3.06
N MET A 234 10.07 16.43 2.22
CA MET A 234 10.79 17.61 1.73
C MET A 234 10.94 18.71 2.80
N ASN A 235 10.07 18.70 3.81
CA ASN A 235 10.08 19.70 4.87
C ASN A 235 9.43 19.10 6.12
N THR A 236 10.25 18.75 7.11
CA THR A 236 9.76 18.12 8.34
C THR A 236 10.69 18.42 9.51
N ASP A 237 10.13 18.38 10.72
CA ASP A 237 10.86 18.41 11.97
C ASP A 237 11.12 16.96 12.41
N VAL A 238 12.04 16.27 11.72
CA VAL A 238 12.17 14.80 11.81
C VAL A 238 12.47 14.34 13.23
N ASP A 239 13.33 15.04 13.96
CA ASP A 239 13.73 14.63 15.31
C ASP A 239 12.59 14.78 16.30
N ASP A 240 11.88 15.92 16.26
CA ASP A 240 10.71 16.19 17.10
C ASP A 240 9.58 15.19 16.79
N ASN A 241 9.40 14.84 15.51
CA ASN A 241 8.36 13.93 15.04
C ASN A 241 8.60 12.45 15.40
N PHE A 242 9.87 12.02 15.42
CA PHE A 242 10.27 10.67 15.80
C PHE A 242 10.68 10.53 17.28
N GLY A 243 10.65 11.63 18.04
CA GLY A 243 11.07 11.64 19.44
C GLY A 243 12.57 11.43 19.64
N ILE A 244 13.39 11.81 18.64
CA ILE A 244 14.85 11.73 18.71
C ILE A 244 15.34 12.94 19.52
N THR A 245 15.97 12.68 20.66
CA THR A 245 16.49 13.75 21.56
C THR A 245 17.98 13.98 21.40
N ASP A 246 18.65 13.17 20.61
CA ASP A 246 20.11 13.18 20.47
C ASP A 246 20.54 14.09 19.32
N GLY A 247 21.40 15.06 19.62
CA GLY A 247 22.05 15.92 18.63
C GLY A 247 21.35 17.26 18.37
N THR A 248 21.64 17.86 17.21
CA THR A 248 21.05 19.15 16.82
C THR A 248 19.77 18.89 16.03
N ASN A 249 18.62 19.32 16.55
CA ASN A 249 17.33 19.06 15.90
C ASN A 249 17.28 19.67 14.50
N ALA A 250 17.08 18.83 13.49
CA ALA A 250 16.80 19.22 12.12
C ALA A 250 15.34 19.68 12.02
N LYS A 251 15.15 21.00 12.02
CA LYS A 251 13.83 21.64 11.84
C LYS A 251 13.60 22.06 10.40
N GLY A 252 12.42 21.73 9.87
CA GLY A 252 11.97 22.08 8.54
C GLY A 252 12.91 21.64 7.41
N ALA A 253 13.53 20.47 7.54
CA ALA A 253 14.54 19.97 6.61
C ALA A 253 13.97 18.90 5.67
N VAL A 254 14.61 18.74 4.50
CA VAL A 254 14.45 17.54 3.67
C VAL A 254 15.10 16.38 4.42
N SER A 255 14.33 15.35 4.74
CA SER A 255 14.85 14.23 5.53
C SER A 255 14.27 12.88 5.10
N ILE A 256 15.01 11.83 5.45
CA ILE A 256 14.59 10.44 5.36
C ILE A 256 14.81 9.82 6.72
N ALA A 257 13.75 9.26 7.31
CA ALA A 257 13.80 8.52 8.55
C ALA A 257 13.37 7.06 8.30
N ILE A 258 14.14 6.13 8.85
CA ILE A 258 13.86 4.70 8.81
C ILE A 258 13.80 4.22 10.25
N SER A 259 12.66 3.65 10.65
CA SER A 259 12.43 3.13 12.00
C SER A 259 11.90 1.70 11.92
N ALA A 260 12.51 0.80 12.68
CA ALA A 260 12.12 -0.60 12.85
C ALA A 260 12.91 -1.21 14.01
N ASP A 261 12.47 -2.36 14.53
CA ASP A 261 13.23 -3.12 15.55
C ASP A 261 14.62 -3.55 15.02
N GLU A 262 14.71 -3.89 13.73
CA GLU A 262 15.96 -4.32 13.11
C GLU A 262 16.09 -3.75 11.68
N ILE A 263 17.22 -3.11 11.39
CA ILE A 263 17.53 -2.55 10.07
C ILE A 263 18.82 -3.18 9.55
N ARG A 264 18.74 -3.90 8.43
CA ARG A 264 19.90 -4.49 7.73
C ARG A 264 20.04 -3.87 6.34
N ILE A 265 21.21 -3.29 6.07
CA ILE A 265 21.58 -2.79 4.73
C ILE A 265 22.56 -3.78 4.10
N VAL A 266 22.14 -4.45 3.03
CA VAL A 266 22.92 -5.49 2.35
C VAL A 266 23.30 -5.03 0.94
N ALA A 267 24.60 -4.88 0.69
CA ALA A 267 25.14 -4.59 -0.64
C ALA A 267 25.91 -5.82 -1.18
N LYS A 268 25.64 -6.23 -2.42
CA LYS A 268 26.26 -7.41 -3.03
C LYS A 268 27.67 -7.18 -3.58
N LYS A 269 28.00 -5.92 -3.90
CA LYS A 269 29.27 -5.56 -4.53
C LYS A 269 29.98 -4.49 -3.71
N ASP A 270 29.45 -3.27 -3.71
CA ASP A 270 30.05 -2.12 -3.02
C ASP A 270 28.97 -1.29 -2.34
N MET A 271 29.29 -0.64 -1.22
CA MET A 271 28.46 0.36 -0.52
C MET A 271 29.31 1.58 -0.18
N LYS A 272 28.78 2.78 -0.47
CA LYS A 272 29.44 4.05 -0.12
C LYS A 272 28.48 4.94 0.66
N LEU A 273 28.89 5.30 1.87
CA LEU A 273 28.20 6.29 2.70
C LEU A 273 29.10 7.53 2.78
N ILE A 274 28.56 8.69 2.43
CA ILE A 274 29.29 9.95 2.46
C ILE A 274 28.51 10.91 3.35
N VAL A 275 29.15 11.38 4.42
CA VAL A 275 28.62 12.44 5.28
C VAL A 275 29.53 13.66 5.12
N LYS A 276 28.95 14.81 4.78
CA LYS A 276 29.69 16.07 4.54
C LYS A 276 29.76 17.00 5.77
N GLY A 277 29.24 16.54 6.90
CA GLY A 277 29.22 17.28 8.16
C GLY A 277 29.55 16.36 9.33
N ASP A 278 29.22 16.82 10.54
CA ASP A 278 29.49 16.07 11.76
C ASP A 278 28.63 14.80 11.84
N VAL A 279 29.26 13.71 12.26
CA VAL A 279 28.59 12.44 12.53
C VAL A 279 28.32 12.38 14.03
N LEU A 280 27.05 12.45 14.39
CA LEU A 280 26.60 12.19 15.76
C LEU A 280 26.14 10.73 15.85
N ILE A 281 26.61 10.03 16.87
CA ILE A 281 26.21 8.66 17.20
C ILE A 281 25.63 8.73 18.60
N GLY A 282 24.36 8.34 18.77
CA GLY A 282 23.68 8.38 20.07
C GLY A 282 24.37 7.50 21.11
N GLU A 283 24.46 7.97 22.36
CA GLU A 283 24.97 7.21 23.50
C GLU A 283 23.84 6.39 24.12
N GLY A 284 23.99 5.05 24.19
CA GLY A 284 22.99 4.23 24.89
C GLY A 284 22.99 2.72 24.68
N ALA A 285 23.80 2.14 23.78
CA ALA A 285 23.82 0.69 23.60
C ALA A 285 24.84 0.03 24.55
N SER A 286 24.36 -0.64 25.60
CA SER A 286 25.19 -1.37 26.56
C SER A 286 25.94 -2.58 25.99
N GLU A 287 25.86 -2.89 24.69
CA GLU A 287 26.66 -3.98 24.11
C GLU A 287 26.93 -3.90 22.59
N ALA A 288 26.82 -2.73 21.95
CA ALA A 288 27.18 -2.59 20.52
C ALA A 288 27.76 -1.22 20.13
N ALA A 289 28.47 -0.56 21.04
CA ALA A 289 29.28 0.63 20.72
C ALA A 289 30.58 0.30 19.93
N VAL A 290 30.76 -0.95 19.47
CA VAL A 290 31.95 -1.34 18.69
C VAL A 290 32.04 -0.56 17.37
N LEU A 291 30.92 -0.19 16.74
CA LEU A 291 30.97 0.60 15.51
C LEU A 291 31.33 2.07 15.76
N GLY A 292 30.95 2.62 16.92
CA GLY A 292 31.26 4.01 17.30
C GLY A 292 32.75 4.22 17.51
N ASP A 293 33.40 3.29 18.22
CA ASP A 293 34.84 3.34 18.44
C ASP A 293 35.63 2.98 17.18
N THR A 294 35.17 2.00 16.39
CA THR A 294 35.83 1.62 15.14
C THR A 294 35.71 2.71 14.06
N LEU A 295 34.56 3.38 13.94
CA LEU A 295 34.41 4.53 13.02
C LEU A 295 35.19 5.75 13.51
N LYS A 296 35.22 6.02 14.82
CA LYS A 296 36.06 7.09 15.39
C LYS A 296 37.55 6.80 15.17
N GLU A 297 38.01 5.55 15.31
CA GLU A 297 39.38 5.15 14.94
C GLU A 297 39.65 5.34 13.45
N ILE A 298 38.76 4.89 12.56
CA ILE A 298 38.90 5.05 11.10
C ILE A 298 38.91 6.54 10.69
N ILE A 299 38.11 7.39 11.34
CA ILE A 299 38.02 8.83 11.06
C ILE A 299 39.21 9.60 11.65
N SER A 300 39.74 9.17 12.80
CA SER A 300 40.89 9.81 13.47
C SER A 300 42.24 9.40 12.88
N SER A 301 42.34 8.24 12.23
CA SER A 301 43.48 7.87 11.39
C SER A 301 43.31 8.46 9.98
N GLY A 302 43.96 9.60 9.70
CA GLY A 302 43.99 10.25 8.38
C GLY A 302 44.47 9.32 7.23
N PRO A 303 44.39 9.77 5.96
CA PRO A 303 44.30 8.90 4.80
C PRO A 303 45.66 8.28 4.49
N ILE A 304 45.88 7.02 4.88
CA ILE A 304 46.54 5.96 4.11
C ILE A 304 46.16 4.65 4.81
N ALA A 305 45.16 3.95 4.29
CA ALA A 305 45.02 2.52 4.50
C ALA A 305 44.92 1.87 3.13
N THR A 306 46.09 1.75 2.48
CA THR A 306 46.33 0.61 1.60
C THR A 306 45.99 -0.65 2.39
N LEU A 307 44.86 -1.26 2.07
CA LEU A 307 44.47 -2.60 2.50
C LEU A 307 45.49 -3.61 1.96
N GLY A 308 46.59 -3.75 2.68
CA GLY A 308 47.57 -4.80 2.49
C GLY A 308 48.00 -5.26 3.86
N SER A 309 47.69 -6.51 4.19
CA SER A 309 48.00 -7.21 5.44
C SER A 309 47.20 -6.82 6.69
N ILE A 310 46.04 -7.47 6.85
CA ILE A 310 45.65 -7.96 8.17
C ILE A 310 46.36 -9.31 8.34
N PRO A 311 47.35 -9.49 9.23
CA PRO A 311 47.78 -10.81 9.64
C PRO A 311 46.88 -11.28 10.80
N LEU A 312 46.15 -12.36 10.55
CA LEU A 312 45.60 -13.22 11.61
C LEU A 312 46.77 -13.83 12.45
N PRO A 313 46.51 -14.18 13.72
CA PRO A 313 47.51 -14.34 14.75
C PRO A 313 48.16 -15.72 14.74
N ALA A 314 49.44 -15.79 15.15
CA ALA A 314 50.04 -16.86 15.96
C ALA A 314 51.58 -16.84 15.84
N HIS A 315 52.28 -16.20 16.78
CA HIS A 315 53.64 -16.63 17.13
C HIS A 315 54.07 -16.11 18.53
N PRO A 316 54.64 -16.96 19.41
CA PRO A 316 54.96 -16.64 20.81
C PRO A 316 56.22 -15.77 20.98
N ALA A 317 56.32 -14.65 20.26
CA ALA A 317 57.41 -13.68 20.42
C ALA A 317 56.96 -12.35 21.07
N PHE A 318 55.66 -12.13 21.23
CA PHE A 318 55.13 -10.90 21.81
C PHE A 318 55.25 -10.81 23.35
N ILE A 319 55.56 -11.93 24.02
CA ILE A 319 55.69 -11.99 25.49
C ILE A 319 57.05 -11.42 25.97
N ASN A 320 58.12 -11.47 25.16
CA ASN A 320 59.46 -11.15 25.64
C ASN A 320 59.86 -9.67 25.53
N ASN A 321 59.17 -8.86 24.72
CA ASN A 321 59.50 -7.44 24.57
C ASN A 321 58.76 -6.50 25.54
N LEU A 322 57.69 -6.97 26.21
CA LEU A 322 57.07 -6.24 27.30
C LEU A 322 57.88 -6.39 28.61
N SER A 323 58.57 -7.53 28.79
CA SER A 323 59.49 -7.78 29.91
C SER A 323 60.74 -6.87 29.89
N ASN A 324 61.27 -6.55 28.70
CA ASN A 324 62.45 -5.71 28.55
C ASN A 324 62.18 -4.20 28.67
N ALA A 325 60.92 -3.77 28.58
CA ALA A 325 60.51 -2.37 28.77
C ALA A 325 60.27 -2.02 30.25
N LEU A 326 60.01 -3.01 31.11
CA LEU A 326 59.75 -2.82 32.55
C LEU A 326 60.99 -2.95 33.45
N SER A 327 62.14 -3.44 32.94
CA SER A 327 63.37 -3.61 33.75
C SER A 327 64.35 -2.42 33.70
N LYS A 328 64.11 -1.41 32.85
CA LYS A 328 65.00 -0.24 32.72
C LYS A 328 64.67 0.95 33.61
N THR A 329 63.70 0.81 34.51
CA THR A 329 63.29 1.86 35.46
C THR A 329 63.84 1.61 36.88
N VAL A 330 65.14 1.31 37.06
CA VAL A 330 65.79 1.36 38.40
C VAL A 330 67.29 1.71 38.29
N LYS A 331 67.73 2.65 39.16
CA LYS A 331 69.09 3.21 39.46
C LYS A 331 69.35 4.58 38.80
N VAL A 332 69.12 5.75 39.44
CA VAL A 332 69.49 6.35 40.75
C VAL A 332 70.99 6.70 40.88
N LYS A 333 71.27 8.03 40.99
CA LYS A 333 72.41 8.78 41.60
C LYS A 333 73.84 8.42 41.12
N LYS A 334 74.74 9.37 40.89
CA LYS A 334 75.13 10.57 41.65
C LYS A 334 75.55 11.68 40.69
#